data_AF-A0A7K3YGW7-F1
#
_entry.id   AF-A0A7K3YGW7-F1
#
_cell.length_a   1.000
_cell.length_b   1.000
_cell.length_c   1.000
_cell.angle_alpha   90.00
_cell.angle_beta   90.00
_cell.angle_gamma   90.00
#
_symmetry.space_group_name_H-M   'P 1'
#
loop_
_entity.id
_entity.type
_entity.pdbx_description
1 polymer ?
#
loop_
_entity_poly.entity_id
_entity_poly.type
_entity_poly.pdbx_seq_one_letter_code
_entity_poly.pdbx_strand_id
1 'polypeptide(L)'
;MSPVLFRENLDKTLARLGIIVSLALIAILAVTIGRPVFILVGILTILSCLIWLSIREHVAVLIFPEIRAADDSRLSTVLFIVFLALYLLSIVALHFRASLYERPLAYFILAALMAGVIAIEILLPHGRKAARILPQIVLLGISISWSQALLFPGLLGSDPWWHNMFTSHILNFHAIPGGYWYTYMPLFHLEVVGTTLLAGLDYRLAAMFSVSLAQLIVFPLAVFLIGKALLGDERIGLFAGLMLITANQQIGMSTASIPNAFAAIFMALVLVLLFKGSYANRARVQYLAYFLLAAIILTHTITAACVAVVLFLTWGACWLYDILRWDTARKVYPVTLSMASVFLVAVFGWWYFVSGHIAVLLDLVRQGFTRDYFVSNPAVVDAYPGLVPVAEQIFNNIGMFLFFTLSLIG
;
A
#
# COMPACT_ATOMS: atom_id res chain seq x y z
N MET A 1 -31.19 -22.55 -13.13
CA MET A 1 -30.76 -21.17 -13.50
C MET A 1 -29.96 -21.30 -14.79
N SER A 2 -30.33 -20.63 -15.89
CA SER A 2 -29.59 -20.79 -17.15
C SER A 2 -28.16 -20.24 -16.98
N PRO A 3 -27.15 -20.83 -17.65
CA PRO A 3 -25.74 -20.37 -17.59
C PRO A 3 -25.56 -18.89 -17.97
N VAL A 4 -26.51 -18.35 -18.75
CA VAL A 4 -26.53 -16.95 -19.22
C VAL A 4 -26.89 -15.99 -18.09
N LEU A 5 -27.86 -16.34 -17.23
CA LEU A 5 -28.33 -15.48 -16.13
C LEU A 5 -27.31 -15.38 -14.97
N PHE A 6 -26.48 -16.42 -14.82
CA PHE A 6 -25.34 -16.41 -13.88
C PHE A 6 -24.22 -15.46 -14.35
N ARG A 7 -24.02 -15.32 -15.67
CA ARG A 7 -22.98 -14.46 -16.26
C ARG A 7 -23.29 -12.97 -16.17
N GLU A 8 -24.54 -12.57 -16.34
CA GLU A 8 -24.95 -11.15 -16.24
C GLU A 8 -24.99 -10.62 -14.80
N ASN A 9 -24.89 -11.50 -13.80
CA ASN A 9 -25.01 -11.15 -12.38
C ASN A 9 -23.91 -11.81 -11.53
N LEU A 10 -22.71 -12.00 -12.09
CA LEU A 10 -21.58 -12.58 -11.37
C LEU A 10 -21.22 -11.74 -10.13
N ASP A 11 -21.16 -10.42 -10.30
CA ASP A 11 -20.97 -9.44 -9.23
C ASP A 11 -22.02 -9.57 -8.11
N LYS A 12 -23.31 -9.71 -8.48
CA LYS A 12 -24.42 -9.91 -7.54
C LYS A 12 -24.28 -11.23 -6.78
N THR A 13 -23.86 -12.28 -7.48
CA THR A 13 -23.68 -13.61 -6.90
C THR A 13 -22.51 -13.61 -5.92
N LEU A 14 -21.39 -12.98 -6.29
CA LEU A 14 -20.23 -12.80 -5.43
C LEU A 14 -20.57 -11.97 -4.18
N ALA A 15 -21.33 -10.88 -4.33
CA ALA A 15 -21.77 -10.09 -3.18
C ALA A 15 -22.67 -10.89 -2.22
N ARG A 16 -23.60 -11.70 -2.75
CA ARG A 16 -24.44 -12.59 -1.91
C ARG A 16 -23.61 -13.66 -1.20
N LEU A 17 -22.66 -14.28 -1.90
CA LEU A 17 -21.73 -15.24 -1.31
C LEU A 17 -20.86 -14.59 -0.24
N GLY A 18 -20.39 -13.37 -0.49
CA GLY A 18 -19.63 -12.55 0.45
C GLY A 18 -20.38 -12.32 1.76
N ILE A 19 -21.69 -12.06 1.71
CA ILE A 19 -22.55 -11.94 2.91
C ILE A 19 -22.57 -13.26 3.69
N ILE A 20 -22.78 -14.39 3.02
CA ILE A 20 -22.85 -15.71 3.67
C ILE A 20 -21.50 -16.07 4.32
N VAL A 21 -20.40 -15.91 3.59
CA VAL A 21 -19.04 -16.18 4.09
C VAL A 21 -18.70 -15.26 5.27
N SER A 22 -19.11 -14.00 5.21
CA SER A 22 -18.85 -13.04 6.28
C SER A 22 -19.63 -13.36 7.56
N LEU A 23 -20.88 -13.84 7.45
CA LEU A 23 -21.64 -14.32 8.61
C LEU A 23 -20.98 -15.54 9.26
N ALA A 24 -20.49 -16.48 8.46
CA ALA A 24 -19.73 -17.62 8.95
C ALA A 24 -18.43 -17.18 9.63
N LEU A 25 -17.72 -16.22 9.04
CA LEU A 25 -16.49 -15.64 9.60
C LEU A 25 -16.76 -14.95 10.95
N ILE A 26 -17.85 -14.17 11.07
CA ILE A 26 -18.26 -13.55 12.33
C ILE A 26 -18.48 -14.62 13.41
N ALA A 27 -19.22 -15.68 13.10
CA ALA A 27 -19.49 -16.76 14.04
C ALA A 27 -18.19 -17.46 14.49
N ILE A 28 -17.30 -17.77 13.54
CA ILE A 28 -16.01 -18.40 13.84
C ILE A 28 -15.13 -17.49 14.72
N LEU A 29 -15.01 -16.21 14.38
CA LEU A 29 -14.16 -15.27 15.12
C LEU A 29 -14.70 -14.99 16.53
N ALA A 30 -16.03 -14.92 16.67
CA ALA A 30 -16.68 -14.77 17.97
C ALA A 30 -16.43 -15.97 18.90
N VAL A 31 -16.39 -17.18 18.34
CA VAL A 31 -16.17 -18.42 19.12
C VAL A 31 -14.68 -18.66 19.40
N THR A 32 -13.79 -18.40 18.43
CA THR A 32 -12.38 -18.84 18.53
C THR A 32 -11.44 -17.78 19.10
N ILE A 33 -11.63 -16.50 18.77
CA ILE A 33 -10.66 -15.43 19.13
C ILE A 33 -11.19 -14.54 20.26
N GLY A 34 -12.52 -14.36 20.37
CA GLY A 34 -13.16 -13.60 21.44
C GLY A 34 -12.79 -12.10 21.47
N ARG A 35 -12.13 -11.57 20.43
CA ARG A 35 -11.78 -10.15 20.32
C ARG A 35 -12.75 -9.43 19.38
N PRO A 36 -13.54 -8.45 19.87
CA PRO A 36 -14.60 -7.81 19.08
C PRO A 36 -14.08 -7.05 17.85
N VAL A 37 -12.83 -6.59 17.88
CA VAL A 37 -12.18 -5.90 16.77
C VAL A 37 -12.10 -6.76 15.51
N PHE A 38 -11.89 -8.08 15.63
CA PHE A 38 -11.82 -8.96 14.47
C PHE A 38 -13.20 -9.24 13.87
N ILE A 39 -14.25 -9.21 14.68
CA ILE A 39 -15.64 -9.35 14.21
C ILE A 39 -15.99 -8.21 13.24
N LEU A 40 -15.43 -7.01 13.45
CA LEU A 40 -15.66 -5.84 12.61
C LEU A 40 -15.30 -6.09 11.14
N VAL A 41 -14.31 -6.94 10.84
CA VAL A 41 -13.94 -7.31 9.46
C VAL A 41 -15.12 -7.96 8.73
N GLY A 42 -15.80 -8.90 9.39
CA GLY A 42 -16.98 -9.55 8.81
C GLY A 42 -18.15 -8.58 8.64
N ILE A 43 -18.39 -7.71 9.63
CA ILE A 43 -19.46 -6.70 9.56
C ILE A 43 -19.23 -5.75 8.39
N LEU A 44 -18.01 -5.25 8.23
CA LEU A 44 -17.67 -4.31 7.16
C LEU A 44 -17.69 -4.96 5.78
N THR A 45 -17.35 -6.25 5.68
CA THR A 45 -17.49 -7.02 4.45
C THR A 45 -18.97 -7.16 4.06
N ILE A 46 -19.85 -7.46 5.02
CA ILE A 46 -21.31 -7.48 4.79
C ILE A 46 -21.79 -6.11 4.31
N LEU A 47 -21.39 -5.03 4.99
CA LEU A 47 -21.76 -3.66 4.60
C LEU A 47 -21.29 -3.35 3.17
N SER A 48 -20.07 -3.72 2.81
CA SER A 48 -19.54 -3.54 1.45
C SER A 48 -20.41 -4.26 0.41
N CYS A 49 -20.75 -5.53 0.66
CA CYS A 49 -21.62 -6.30 -0.22
C CYS A 49 -23.04 -5.71 -0.33
N LEU A 50 -23.61 -5.23 0.78
CA LEU A 50 -24.93 -4.60 0.79
C LEU A 50 -24.93 -3.26 0.04
N ILE A 51 -23.91 -2.44 0.26
CA ILE A 51 -23.72 -1.17 -0.46
C ILE A 51 -23.62 -1.46 -1.96
N TRP A 52 -22.75 -2.39 -2.38
CA TRP A 52 -22.63 -2.78 -3.78
C TRP A 52 -23.98 -3.20 -4.38
N LEU A 53 -24.71 -4.09 -3.70
CA LEU A 53 -26.03 -4.56 -4.16
C LEU A 53 -27.05 -3.42 -4.27
N SER A 54 -26.96 -2.39 -3.43
CA SER A 54 -27.84 -1.23 -3.48
C SER A 54 -27.49 -0.27 -4.61
N ILE A 55 -26.20 -0.07 -4.90
CA ILE A 55 -25.76 0.94 -5.88
C ILE A 55 -25.61 0.39 -7.29
N ARG A 56 -25.39 -0.92 -7.48
CA ARG A 56 -25.01 -1.53 -8.78
C ARG A 56 -25.89 -1.13 -9.95
N GLU A 57 -27.20 -0.99 -9.74
CA GLU A 57 -28.16 -0.64 -10.80
C GLU A 57 -28.03 0.84 -11.23
N HIS A 58 -27.44 1.68 -10.38
CA HIS A 58 -27.25 3.11 -10.61
C HIS A 58 -25.80 3.46 -11.02
N VAL A 59 -24.83 2.54 -10.88
CA VAL A 59 -23.41 2.80 -11.16
C VAL A 59 -23.20 3.27 -12.61
N ALA A 60 -23.87 2.65 -13.60
CA ALA A 60 -23.73 3.04 -15.00
C ALA A 60 -24.17 4.49 -15.29
N VAL A 61 -25.08 5.04 -14.47
CA VAL A 61 -25.56 6.43 -14.55
C VAL A 61 -24.73 7.38 -13.68
N LEU A 62 -24.10 6.86 -12.61
CA LEU A 62 -23.27 7.62 -11.67
C LEU A 62 -21.80 7.79 -12.10
N ILE A 63 -21.29 6.96 -13.02
CA ILE A 63 -19.94 7.15 -13.58
C ILE A 63 -19.95 8.53 -14.24
N PHE A 64 -19.23 9.45 -13.59
CA PHE A 64 -19.29 10.90 -13.74
C PHE A 64 -19.86 11.32 -15.10
N PRO A 65 -21.00 12.05 -15.14
CA PRO A 65 -21.52 12.54 -16.42
C PRO A 65 -20.37 13.21 -17.17
N GLU A 66 -20.31 13.04 -18.50
CA GLU A 66 -19.38 13.80 -19.35
C GLU A 66 -19.68 15.29 -19.14
N ILE A 67 -19.09 15.88 -18.11
CA ILE A 67 -19.12 17.30 -17.88
C ILE A 67 -18.21 17.85 -18.96
N ARG A 68 -18.77 18.07 -20.15
CA ARG A 68 -18.25 18.98 -21.17
C ARG A 68 -18.41 20.41 -20.63
N ALA A 69 -17.74 20.72 -19.51
CA ALA A 69 -17.59 22.11 -19.09
C ALA A 69 -16.28 22.63 -19.65
N ALA A 70 -16.32 23.89 -20.09
CA ALA A 70 -15.13 24.66 -20.39
C ALA A 70 -14.15 24.52 -19.21
N ASP A 71 -12.87 24.36 -19.52
CA ASP A 71 -11.78 24.30 -18.54
C ASP A 71 -11.89 25.52 -17.60
N ASP A 72 -12.41 25.33 -16.39
CA ASP A 72 -12.47 26.39 -15.37
C ASP A 72 -11.10 26.53 -14.72
N SER A 73 -10.18 27.00 -15.56
CA SER A 73 -8.79 27.26 -15.20
C SER A 73 -8.67 28.18 -13.98
N ARG A 74 -9.64 29.08 -13.77
CA ARG A 74 -9.66 29.99 -12.63
C ARG A 74 -9.91 29.24 -11.33
N LEU A 75 -10.96 28.40 -11.28
CA LEU A 75 -11.25 27.62 -10.07
C LEU A 75 -10.11 26.65 -9.72
N SER A 76 -9.53 25.95 -10.71
CA SER A 76 -8.35 25.09 -10.48
C SER A 76 -7.16 25.89 -9.94
N THR A 77 -6.88 27.07 -10.48
CA THR A 77 -5.81 27.93 -9.94
C THR A 77 -6.09 28.40 -8.51
N VAL A 78 -7.34 28.75 -8.19
CA VAL A 78 -7.73 29.12 -6.82
C VAL A 78 -7.53 27.94 -5.87
N LEU A 79 -7.98 26.74 -6.23
CA LEU A 79 -7.79 25.54 -5.41
C LEU A 79 -6.30 25.23 -5.20
N PHE A 80 -5.47 25.37 -6.23
CA PHE A 80 -4.03 25.20 -6.10
C PHE A 80 -3.40 26.22 -5.14
N ILE A 81 -3.78 27.50 -5.23
CA ILE A 81 -3.32 28.54 -4.30
C ILE A 81 -3.77 28.22 -2.87
N VAL A 82 -5.02 27.79 -2.69
CA VAL A 82 -5.56 27.36 -1.40
C VAL A 82 -4.76 26.18 -0.84
N PHE A 83 -4.46 25.17 -1.67
CA PHE A 83 -3.62 24.04 -1.27
C PHE A 83 -2.25 24.51 -0.77
N LEU A 84 -1.56 25.38 -1.53
CA LEU A 84 -0.25 25.90 -1.13
C LEU A 84 -0.31 26.74 0.15
N ALA A 85 -1.37 27.54 0.33
CA ALA A 85 -1.58 28.30 1.54
C ALA A 85 -1.81 27.38 2.75
N LEU A 86 -2.64 26.35 2.62
CA LEU A 86 -2.86 25.34 3.65
C LEU A 86 -1.58 24.56 3.98
N TYR A 87 -0.77 24.24 2.98
CA TYR A 87 0.52 23.58 3.14
C TYR A 87 1.52 24.44 3.90
N LEU A 88 1.61 25.73 3.56
CA LEU A 88 2.45 26.67 4.31
C LEU A 88 1.96 26.83 5.76
N LEU A 89 0.65 26.97 5.95
CA LEU A 89 0.04 27.05 7.27
C LEU A 89 0.28 25.79 8.11
N SER A 90 0.34 24.61 7.49
CA SER A 90 0.61 23.36 8.21
C SER A 90 2.04 23.33 8.76
N ILE A 91 3.02 23.83 7.98
CA ILE A 91 4.40 24.00 8.42
C ILE A 91 4.48 25.03 9.56
N VAL A 92 3.80 26.16 9.42
CA VAL A 92 3.71 27.20 10.46
C VAL A 92 3.10 26.63 11.75
N ALA A 93 2.02 25.85 11.65
CA ALA A 93 1.39 25.21 12.79
C ALA A 93 2.34 24.23 13.50
N LEU A 94 3.16 23.48 12.75
CA LEU A 94 4.19 22.61 13.34
C LEU A 94 5.31 23.43 14.00
N HIS A 95 5.71 24.56 13.40
CA HIS A 95 6.78 25.41 13.95
C HIS A 95 6.37 26.04 15.29
N PHE A 96 5.15 26.57 15.38
CA PHE A 96 4.60 27.21 16.58
C PHE A 96 3.83 26.26 17.52
N ARG A 97 4.09 24.96 17.42
CA ARG A 97 3.44 23.96 18.30
C ARG A 97 3.78 24.21 19.77
N ALA A 98 2.80 24.03 20.64
CA ALA A 98 2.98 24.18 22.08
C ALA A 98 3.81 23.04 22.69
N SER A 99 3.56 21.81 22.24
CA SER A 99 4.25 20.60 22.71
C SER A 99 5.33 20.17 21.71
N LEU A 100 6.54 19.91 22.20
CA LEU A 100 7.71 19.64 21.35
C LEU A 100 7.56 18.39 20.45
N TYR A 101 6.87 17.36 20.93
CA TYR A 101 6.77 16.04 20.29
C TYR A 101 5.35 15.70 19.80
N GLU A 102 4.47 16.68 19.72
CA GLU A 102 3.08 16.47 19.34
C GLU A 102 2.71 17.34 18.13
N ARG A 103 1.92 16.77 17.22
CA ARG A 103 1.29 17.55 16.16
C ARG A 103 0.05 18.23 16.74
N PRO A 104 -0.09 19.57 16.64
CA PRO A 104 -1.27 20.25 17.16
C PRO A 104 -2.52 19.87 16.36
N LEU A 105 -3.71 19.97 16.97
CA LEU A 105 -4.98 19.70 16.29
C LEU A 105 -5.13 20.46 14.96
N ALA A 106 -4.67 21.72 14.94
CA ALA A 106 -4.67 22.56 13.74
C ALA A 106 -3.95 21.89 12.55
N TYR A 107 -2.85 21.16 12.80
CA TYR A 107 -2.14 20.44 11.75
C TYR A 107 -3.04 19.38 11.08
N PHE A 108 -3.79 18.61 11.87
CA PHE A 108 -4.68 17.56 11.34
C PHE A 108 -5.86 18.17 10.56
N ILE A 109 -6.42 19.28 11.04
CA ILE A 109 -7.47 20.02 10.32
C ILE A 109 -6.93 20.50 8.97
N LEU A 110 -5.75 21.14 8.95
CA LEU A 110 -5.12 21.61 7.72
C LEU A 110 -4.81 20.47 6.74
N ALA A 111 -4.32 19.33 7.24
CA ALA A 111 -4.07 18.13 6.42
C ALA A 111 -5.36 17.56 5.80
N ALA A 112 -6.45 17.50 6.57
CA ALA A 112 -7.75 17.07 6.05
C ALA A 112 -8.30 18.05 5.00
N LEU A 113 -8.14 19.36 5.21
CA LEU A 113 -8.51 20.38 4.23
C LEU A 113 -7.68 20.28 2.95
N MET A 114 -6.37 20.04 3.04
CA MET A 114 -5.52 19.81 1.86
C MET A 114 -6.00 18.60 1.05
N ALA A 115 -6.31 17.47 1.72
CA ALA A 115 -6.87 16.30 1.05
C ALA A 115 -8.23 16.61 0.39
N GLY A 116 -9.10 17.39 1.06
CA GLY A 116 -10.38 17.84 0.52
C GLY A 116 -10.23 18.74 -0.71
N VAL A 117 -9.28 19.68 -0.70
CA VAL A 117 -8.96 20.53 -1.86
C VAL A 117 -8.51 19.68 -3.04
N ILE A 118 -7.60 18.73 -2.82
CA ILE A 118 -7.16 17.79 -3.86
C ILE A 118 -8.36 16.99 -4.39
N ALA A 119 -9.22 16.46 -3.51
CA ALA A 119 -10.40 15.70 -3.90
C ALA A 119 -11.36 16.51 -4.78
N ILE A 120 -11.60 17.79 -4.45
CA ILE A 120 -12.42 18.69 -5.27
C ILE A 120 -11.75 18.93 -6.62
N GLU A 121 -10.44 19.19 -6.65
CA GLU A 121 -9.71 19.42 -7.91
C GLU A 121 -9.73 18.19 -8.82
N ILE A 122 -9.70 16.97 -8.25
CA ILE A 122 -9.85 15.73 -9.02
C ILE A 122 -11.20 15.70 -9.75
N LEU A 123 -12.28 16.18 -9.13
CA LEU A 123 -13.61 16.17 -9.74
C LEU A 123 -13.78 17.18 -10.88
N LEU A 124 -13.01 18.28 -10.87
CA LEU A 124 -13.09 19.33 -11.89
C LEU A 124 -12.56 18.88 -13.27
N PRO A 125 -13.13 19.37 -14.38
CA PRO A 125 -12.62 19.07 -15.72
C PRO A 125 -11.34 19.88 -16.00
N HIS A 126 -10.25 19.20 -16.34
CA HIS A 126 -8.98 19.86 -16.68
C HIS A 126 -8.14 19.02 -17.64
N GLY A 127 -7.51 19.64 -18.64
CA GLY A 127 -6.75 18.96 -19.70
C GLY A 127 -5.40 18.37 -19.27
N ARG A 128 -4.82 18.83 -18.16
CA ARG A 128 -3.55 18.32 -17.59
C ARG A 128 -3.68 17.94 -16.11
N LYS A 129 -4.79 17.27 -15.78
CA LYS A 129 -5.19 16.96 -14.40
C LYS A 129 -4.10 16.24 -13.61
N ALA A 130 -3.58 15.13 -14.13
CA ALA A 130 -2.57 14.34 -13.43
C ALA A 130 -1.28 15.11 -13.11
N ALA A 131 -0.80 15.94 -14.06
CA ALA A 131 0.44 16.70 -13.88
C ALA A 131 0.34 17.79 -12.80
N ARG A 132 -0.87 18.31 -12.53
CA ARG A 132 -1.12 19.29 -11.47
C ARG A 132 -1.39 18.65 -10.12
N ILE A 133 -2.11 17.53 -10.11
CA ILE A 133 -2.62 16.93 -8.88
C ILE A 133 -1.60 15.98 -8.23
N LEU A 134 -0.86 15.19 -9.01
CA LEU A 134 0.13 14.26 -8.45
C LEU A 134 1.19 14.96 -7.58
N PRO A 135 1.77 16.12 -7.97
CA PRO A 135 2.68 16.84 -7.08
C PRO A 135 2.03 17.25 -5.75
N GLN A 136 0.76 17.64 -5.75
CA GLN A 136 0.04 17.99 -4.52
C GLN A 136 -0.17 16.77 -3.61
N ILE A 137 -0.51 15.61 -4.18
CA ILE A 137 -0.61 14.34 -3.44
C ILE A 137 0.74 13.97 -2.82
N VAL A 138 1.84 14.10 -3.57
CA VAL A 138 3.20 13.84 -3.07
C VAL A 138 3.56 14.81 -1.93
N LEU A 139 3.30 16.11 -2.10
CA LEU A 139 3.54 17.12 -1.08
C LEU A 139 2.73 16.85 0.20
N LEU A 140 1.44 16.50 0.06
CA LEU A 140 0.62 16.09 1.19
C LEU A 140 1.23 14.87 1.92
N GLY A 141 1.69 13.87 1.17
CA GLY A 141 2.37 12.70 1.73
C GLY A 141 3.66 13.03 2.48
N ILE A 142 4.46 13.94 1.93
CA ILE A 142 5.66 14.49 2.58
C ILE A 142 5.28 15.18 3.88
N SER A 143 4.30 16.09 3.87
CA SER A 143 3.83 16.77 5.08
C SER A 143 3.44 15.75 6.15
N ILE A 144 2.56 14.79 5.82
CA ILE A 144 2.03 13.83 6.79
C ILE A 144 3.11 12.91 7.36
N SER A 145 3.98 12.36 6.50
CA SER A 145 4.98 11.37 6.91
C SER A 145 6.19 12.03 7.57
N TRP A 146 6.74 13.08 6.96
CA TRP A 146 7.96 13.71 7.46
C TRP A 146 7.71 14.61 8.67
N SER A 147 6.51 15.18 8.82
CA SER A 147 6.17 15.86 10.09
C SER A 147 6.35 14.95 11.29
N GLN A 148 6.01 13.65 11.16
CA GLN A 148 6.20 12.69 12.23
C GLN A 148 7.67 12.33 12.42
N ALA A 149 8.39 12.03 11.34
CA ALA A 149 9.82 11.68 11.41
C ALA A 149 10.69 12.82 11.98
N LEU A 150 10.35 14.07 11.67
CA LEU A 150 11.13 15.25 12.06
C LEU A 150 10.76 15.80 13.45
N LEU A 151 9.64 15.37 14.04
CA LEU A 151 9.26 15.78 15.39
C LEU A 151 10.24 15.29 16.46
N PHE A 152 10.84 14.11 16.23
CA PHE A 152 11.71 13.47 17.20
C PHE A 152 13.18 13.57 16.76
N PRO A 153 14.11 13.80 17.70
CA PRO A 153 15.54 13.90 17.36
C PRO A 153 16.13 12.55 16.93
N GLY A 154 15.57 11.44 17.40
CA GLY A 154 16.03 10.08 17.08
C GLY A 154 15.21 9.40 15.99
N LEU A 155 15.46 8.09 15.82
CA LEU A 155 14.71 7.24 14.91
C LEU A 155 13.43 6.72 15.59
N LEU A 156 12.35 6.61 14.82
CA LEU A 156 11.05 6.16 15.29
C LEU A 156 10.86 4.66 15.11
N GLY A 157 10.55 3.96 16.20
CA GLY A 157 10.38 2.50 16.20
C GLY A 157 11.71 1.76 16.41
N SER A 158 11.63 0.48 16.78
CA SER A 158 12.81 -0.35 17.06
C SER A 158 13.54 -0.77 15.79
N ASP A 159 12.81 -1.08 14.72
CA ASP A 159 13.37 -1.62 13.48
C ASP A 159 14.33 -0.62 12.79
N PRO A 160 14.01 0.68 12.66
CA PRO A 160 14.94 1.65 12.06
C PRO A 160 16.25 1.81 12.82
N TRP A 161 16.28 1.61 14.14
CA TRP A 161 17.53 1.60 14.91
C TRP A 161 18.44 0.44 14.54
N TRP A 162 17.87 -0.75 14.32
CA TRP A 162 18.64 -1.91 13.86
C TRP A 162 19.22 -1.66 12.46
N HIS A 163 18.42 -1.09 11.56
CA HIS A 163 18.87 -0.73 10.21
C HIS A 163 19.95 0.34 10.20
N ASN A 164 19.86 1.33 11.08
CA ASN A 164 20.91 2.33 11.27
C ASN A 164 22.24 1.69 11.70
N MET A 165 22.20 0.75 12.66
CA MET A 165 23.39 0.00 13.07
C MET A 165 24.02 -0.75 11.90
N PHE A 166 23.21 -1.49 11.12
CA PHE A 166 23.72 -2.26 9.99
C PHE A 166 24.30 -1.37 8.89
N THR A 167 23.63 -0.26 8.54
CA THR A 167 24.14 0.75 7.60
C THR A 167 25.45 1.38 8.10
N SER A 168 25.55 1.68 9.39
CA SER A 168 26.77 2.22 10.00
C SER A 168 27.92 1.23 9.91
N HIS A 169 27.67 -0.07 10.10
CA HIS A 169 28.69 -1.10 9.89
C HIS A 169 29.17 -1.15 8.43
N ILE A 170 28.26 -1.05 7.45
CA ILE A 170 28.67 -1.01 6.03
C ILE A 170 29.59 0.19 5.77
N LEU A 171 29.23 1.37 6.29
CA LEU A 171 30.03 2.59 6.14
C LEU A 171 31.41 2.46 6.79
N ASN A 172 31.48 1.90 8.01
CA ASN A 172 32.72 1.80 8.79
C ASN A 172 33.66 0.71 8.28
N PHE A 173 33.13 -0.42 7.82
CA PHE A 173 33.94 -1.55 7.33
C PHE A 173 34.14 -1.55 5.81
N HIS A 174 33.47 -0.65 5.09
CA HIS A 174 33.46 -0.59 3.63
C HIS A 174 33.06 -1.92 2.96
N ALA A 175 32.29 -2.74 3.67
CA ALA A 175 31.85 -4.06 3.24
C ALA A 175 30.53 -4.43 3.90
N ILE A 176 29.74 -5.29 3.25
CA ILE A 176 28.50 -5.82 3.84
C ILE A 176 28.88 -6.75 5.00
N PRO A 177 28.44 -6.46 6.24
CA PRO A 177 28.76 -7.31 7.39
C PRO A 177 28.19 -8.71 7.22
N GLY A 178 29.00 -9.74 7.52
CA GLY A 178 28.55 -11.13 7.58
C GLY A 178 27.84 -11.48 8.89
N GLY A 179 27.13 -12.61 8.91
CA GLY A 179 26.52 -13.16 10.13
C GLY A 179 25.13 -12.59 10.50
N TYR A 180 24.54 -11.75 9.65
CA TYR A 180 23.21 -11.20 9.86
C TYR A 180 22.25 -11.65 8.76
N TRP A 181 20.95 -11.69 9.03
CA TRP A 181 19.95 -12.03 8.00
C TRP A 181 19.96 -11.08 6.81
N TYR A 182 20.21 -9.79 7.07
CA TYR A 182 20.26 -8.75 6.03
C TYR A 182 21.56 -8.75 5.21
N THR A 183 22.57 -9.56 5.56
CA THR A 183 23.74 -9.79 4.71
C THR A 183 23.33 -10.21 3.30
N TYR A 184 22.24 -10.96 3.18
CA TYR A 184 21.75 -11.54 1.92
C TYR A 184 20.60 -10.76 1.28
N MET A 185 20.21 -9.63 1.86
CA MET A 185 19.16 -8.74 1.35
C MET A 185 19.56 -7.27 1.52
N PRO A 186 20.67 -6.84 0.88
CA PRO A 186 21.33 -5.59 1.27
C PRO A 186 20.77 -4.36 0.56
N LEU A 187 19.82 -4.49 -0.39
CA LEU A 187 19.48 -3.38 -1.29
C LEU A 187 18.96 -2.14 -0.56
N PHE A 188 18.12 -2.31 0.47
CA PHE A 188 17.68 -1.21 1.31
C PHE A 188 18.87 -0.48 1.95
N HIS A 189 19.77 -1.23 2.59
CA HIS A 189 20.90 -0.63 3.30
C HIS A 189 21.89 0.03 2.34
N LEU A 190 22.14 -0.58 1.18
CA LEU A 190 23.00 -0.03 0.14
C LEU A 190 22.44 1.28 -0.43
N GLU A 191 21.12 1.39 -0.59
CA GLU A 191 20.47 2.63 -1.02
C GLU A 191 20.69 3.76 -0.01
N VAL A 192 20.54 3.46 1.29
CA VAL A 192 20.78 4.45 2.36
C VAL A 192 22.27 4.81 2.45
N VAL A 193 23.18 3.82 2.40
CA VAL A 193 24.64 4.02 2.37
C VAL A 193 25.04 4.90 1.19
N GLY A 194 24.56 4.59 -0.01
CA GLY A 194 24.83 5.35 -1.22
C GLY A 194 24.40 6.80 -1.06
N THR A 195 23.21 7.03 -0.50
CA THR A 195 22.69 8.39 -0.25
C THR A 195 23.53 9.14 0.78
N THR A 196 23.94 8.48 1.88
CA THR A 196 24.86 9.07 2.87
C THR A 196 26.19 9.47 2.24
N LEU A 197 26.79 8.61 1.41
CA LEU A 197 28.07 8.89 0.75
C LEU A 197 27.96 10.00 -0.31
N LEU A 198 26.87 10.03 -1.08
CA LEU A 198 26.66 11.00 -2.16
C LEU A 198 26.26 12.39 -1.63
N ALA A 199 25.43 12.44 -0.58
CA ALA A 199 24.84 13.70 -0.09
C ALA A 199 25.41 14.16 1.27
N GLY A 200 26.29 13.38 1.90
CA GLY A 200 26.84 13.71 3.23
C GLY A 200 25.80 13.72 4.35
N LEU A 201 24.69 13.01 4.18
CA LEU A 201 23.55 12.99 5.10
C LEU A 201 23.71 11.89 6.17
N ASP A 202 23.27 12.19 7.39
CA ASP A 202 23.10 11.16 8.42
C ASP A 202 22.09 10.08 8.00
N TYR A 203 22.08 8.93 8.69
CA TYR A 203 21.20 7.82 8.35
C TYR A 203 19.72 8.23 8.25
N ARG A 204 19.24 9.06 9.17
CA ARG A 204 17.83 9.48 9.22
C ARG A 204 17.46 10.25 7.97
N LEU A 205 18.23 11.29 7.63
CA LEU A 205 17.98 12.10 6.45
C LEU A 205 18.24 11.32 5.17
N ALA A 206 19.27 10.49 5.12
CA ALA A 206 19.54 9.62 3.99
C ALA A 206 18.36 8.68 3.70
N ALA A 207 17.84 7.98 4.72
CA ALA A 207 16.66 7.12 4.59
C ALA A 207 15.39 7.90 4.20
N MET A 208 15.23 9.13 4.69
CA MET A 208 14.12 10.00 4.27
C MET A 208 14.22 10.39 2.79
N PHE A 209 15.40 10.84 2.33
CA PHE A 209 15.57 11.34 0.97
C PHE A 209 15.71 10.25 -0.09
N SER A 210 16.07 9.02 0.28
CA SER A 210 16.14 7.89 -0.65
C SER A 210 14.91 7.01 -0.59
N VAL A 211 14.64 6.39 0.56
CA VAL A 211 13.60 5.37 0.71
C VAL A 211 12.23 6.00 0.90
N SER A 212 12.08 6.88 1.90
CA SER A 212 10.77 7.51 2.20
C SER A 212 10.27 8.32 1.01
N LEU A 213 11.13 9.18 0.45
CA LEU A 213 10.77 10.01 -0.70
C LEU A 213 10.38 9.17 -1.93
N ALA A 214 11.13 8.10 -2.22
CA ALA A 214 10.79 7.21 -3.31
C ALA A 214 9.42 6.55 -3.11
N GLN A 215 9.06 6.12 -1.89
CA GLN A 215 7.71 5.62 -1.60
C GLN A 215 6.64 6.68 -1.87
N LEU A 216 6.84 7.88 -1.33
CA LEU A 216 5.88 8.98 -1.43
C LEU A 216 5.65 9.44 -2.88
N ILE A 217 6.62 9.25 -3.77
CA ILE A 217 6.50 9.55 -5.20
C ILE A 217 5.93 8.36 -5.98
N VAL A 218 6.52 7.18 -5.82
CA VAL A 218 6.23 6.03 -6.67
C VAL A 218 4.84 5.47 -6.40
N PHE A 219 4.40 5.39 -5.15
CA PHE A 219 3.09 4.81 -4.82
C PHE A 219 1.90 5.56 -5.44
N PRO A 220 1.72 6.87 -5.23
CA PRO A 220 0.60 7.58 -5.85
C PRO A 220 0.69 7.56 -7.38
N LEU A 221 1.89 7.62 -7.96
CA LEU A 221 2.07 7.51 -9.41
C LEU A 221 1.70 6.12 -9.94
N ALA A 222 2.17 5.06 -9.28
CA ALA A 222 1.92 3.69 -9.69
C ALA A 222 0.43 3.36 -9.62
N VAL A 223 -0.23 3.69 -8.52
CA VAL A 223 -1.66 3.46 -8.34
C VAL A 223 -2.49 4.31 -9.31
N PHE A 224 -2.09 5.55 -9.58
CA PHE A 224 -2.70 6.37 -10.63
C PHE A 224 -2.63 5.67 -12.00
N LEU A 225 -1.45 5.16 -12.38
CA LEU A 225 -1.25 4.48 -13.66
C LEU A 225 -2.06 3.18 -13.75
N ILE A 226 -2.13 2.40 -12.67
CA ILE A 226 -2.92 1.17 -12.60
C ILE A 226 -4.42 1.50 -12.70
N GLY A 227 -4.91 2.44 -11.89
CA GLY A 227 -6.33 2.84 -11.90
C GLY A 227 -6.77 3.37 -13.27
N LYS A 228 -5.95 4.22 -13.89
CA LYS A 228 -6.20 4.73 -15.25
C LYS A 228 -6.19 3.59 -16.29
N ALA A 229 -5.28 2.63 -16.18
CA ALA A 229 -5.20 1.52 -17.12
C ALA A 229 -6.37 0.55 -17.00
N LEU A 230 -6.84 0.29 -15.77
CA LEU A 230 -7.93 -0.66 -15.51
C LEU A 230 -9.31 -0.06 -15.80
N LEU A 231 -9.52 1.21 -15.47
CA LEU A 231 -10.85 1.83 -15.46
C LEU A 231 -11.03 2.95 -16.50
N GLY A 232 -9.95 3.38 -17.16
CA GLY A 232 -10.00 4.39 -18.22
C GLY A 232 -10.26 5.83 -17.76
N ASP A 233 -10.48 6.07 -16.46
CA ASP A 233 -10.69 7.41 -15.88
C ASP A 233 -9.50 7.84 -15.02
N GLU A 234 -8.94 9.02 -15.31
CA GLU A 234 -7.86 9.63 -14.53
C GLU A 234 -8.28 9.96 -13.10
N ARG A 235 -9.55 10.30 -12.89
CA ARG A 235 -10.10 10.67 -11.57
C ARG A 235 -9.99 9.53 -10.59
N ILE A 236 -10.35 8.32 -11.03
CA ILE A 236 -10.30 7.13 -10.19
C ILE A 236 -8.85 6.83 -9.80
N GLY A 237 -7.92 6.89 -10.76
CA GLY A 237 -6.49 6.74 -10.47
C GLY A 237 -5.96 7.79 -9.48
N LEU A 238 -6.37 9.05 -9.61
CA LEU A 238 -5.93 10.12 -8.71
C LEU A 238 -6.55 9.99 -7.32
N PHE A 239 -7.82 9.62 -7.21
CA PHE A 239 -8.46 9.32 -5.93
C PHE A 239 -7.77 8.14 -5.24
N ALA A 240 -7.45 7.08 -5.98
CA ALA A 240 -6.73 5.94 -5.43
C ALA A 240 -5.33 6.34 -4.92
N GLY A 241 -4.62 7.21 -5.62
CA GLY A 241 -3.35 7.79 -5.17
C GLY A 241 -3.49 8.64 -3.89
N LEU A 242 -4.52 9.50 -3.82
CA LEU A 242 -4.83 10.31 -2.63
C LEU A 242 -5.19 9.42 -1.42
N MET A 243 -6.05 8.43 -1.63
CA MET A 243 -6.46 7.49 -0.58
C MET A 243 -5.25 6.73 -0.03
N LEU A 244 -4.37 6.22 -0.92
CA LEU A 244 -3.17 5.49 -0.50
C LEU A 244 -2.21 6.37 0.31
N ILE A 245 -1.93 7.61 -0.11
CA ILE A 245 -0.97 8.46 0.62
C ILE A 245 -1.47 8.85 2.01
N THR A 246 -2.79 8.89 2.20
CA THR A 246 -3.44 9.17 3.48
C THR A 246 -3.74 7.91 4.31
N ALA A 247 -3.45 6.71 3.78
CA ALA A 247 -3.72 5.46 4.48
C ALA A 247 -2.79 5.31 5.69
N ASN A 248 -3.34 4.91 6.84
CA ASN A 248 -2.62 4.79 8.10
C ASN A 248 -1.38 3.88 8.00
N GLN A 249 -1.50 2.74 7.33
CA GLN A 249 -0.38 1.80 7.17
C GLN A 249 0.71 2.38 6.26
N GLN A 250 0.32 3.12 5.22
CA GLN A 250 1.28 3.77 4.32
C GLN A 250 2.05 4.87 5.05
N ILE A 251 1.34 5.71 5.83
CA ILE A 251 1.97 6.75 6.66
C ILE A 251 2.97 6.12 7.64
N GLY A 252 2.59 5.01 8.30
CA GLY A 252 3.48 4.29 9.21
C GLY A 252 4.73 3.76 8.50
N MET A 253 4.57 3.12 7.34
CA MET A 253 5.67 2.56 6.55
C MET A 253 6.61 3.63 5.97
N SER A 254 6.08 4.78 5.56
CA SER A 254 6.89 5.91 5.08
C SER A 254 7.61 6.65 6.21
N THR A 255 7.05 6.65 7.42
CA THR A 255 7.70 7.25 8.60
C THR A 255 8.84 6.38 9.11
N ALA A 256 8.63 5.07 9.23
CA ALA A 256 9.68 4.15 9.69
C ALA A 256 10.77 3.92 8.63
N SER A 257 10.42 3.90 7.34
CA SER A 257 11.33 3.67 6.21
C SER A 257 12.25 2.47 6.41
N ILE A 258 11.65 1.28 6.38
CA ILE A 258 12.29 -0.02 6.58
C ILE A 258 12.35 -0.83 5.27
N PRO A 259 13.15 -1.92 5.18
CA PRO A 259 13.30 -2.70 3.94
C PRO A 259 11.99 -3.21 3.36
N ASN A 260 11.03 -3.62 4.20
CA ASN A 260 9.71 -4.04 3.74
C ASN A 260 8.99 -2.94 2.95
N ALA A 261 9.06 -1.70 3.43
CA ALA A 261 8.43 -0.55 2.80
C ALA A 261 9.15 -0.16 1.50
N PHE A 262 10.48 -0.29 1.45
CA PHE A 262 11.26 -0.07 0.23
C PHE A 262 11.00 -1.14 -0.83
N ALA A 263 10.93 -2.42 -0.44
CA ALA A 263 10.61 -3.52 -1.34
C ALA A 263 9.23 -3.37 -1.99
N ALA A 264 8.26 -2.80 -1.26
CA ALA A 264 6.92 -2.55 -1.78
C ALA A 264 6.90 -1.55 -2.95
N ILE A 265 7.89 -0.66 -3.08
CA ILE A 265 8.07 0.20 -4.26
C ILE A 265 8.21 -0.64 -5.52
N PHE A 266 9.10 -1.64 -5.49
CA PHE A 266 9.32 -2.53 -6.62
C PHE A 266 8.07 -3.36 -6.94
N MET A 267 7.32 -3.79 -5.92
CA MET A 267 6.02 -4.45 -6.12
C MET A 267 5.05 -3.55 -6.89
N ALA A 268 4.89 -2.29 -6.49
CA ALA A 268 4.01 -1.35 -7.18
C ALA A 268 4.43 -1.14 -8.65
N LEU A 269 5.74 -1.01 -8.90
CA LEU A 269 6.28 -0.89 -10.26
C LEU A 269 6.02 -2.16 -11.10
N VAL A 270 6.22 -3.36 -10.54
CA VAL A 270 5.89 -4.62 -11.21
C VAL A 270 4.40 -4.65 -11.59
N LEU A 271 3.50 -4.26 -10.69
CA LEU A 271 2.07 -4.22 -10.99
C LEU A 271 1.73 -3.22 -12.11
N VAL A 272 2.38 -2.05 -12.15
CA VAL A 272 2.24 -1.10 -13.28
C VAL A 272 2.63 -1.77 -14.60
N LEU A 273 3.79 -2.46 -14.63
CA LEU A 273 4.28 -3.14 -15.83
C LEU A 273 3.34 -4.24 -16.32
N LEU A 274 2.66 -4.92 -15.40
CA LEU A 274 1.74 -6.02 -15.73
C LEU A 274 0.38 -5.50 -16.19
N PHE A 275 -0.19 -4.49 -15.53
CA PHE A 275 -1.57 -4.07 -15.76
C PHE A 275 -1.74 -2.93 -16.76
N LYS A 276 -0.71 -2.10 -17.01
CA LYS A 276 -0.83 -1.00 -17.98
C LYS A 276 -1.02 -1.49 -19.42
N GLY A 277 -0.56 -2.71 -19.74
CA GLY A 277 -0.94 -3.51 -20.92
C GLY A 277 -0.52 -2.99 -22.32
N SER A 278 -0.39 -1.68 -22.51
CA SER A 278 -0.05 -1.05 -23.79
C SER A 278 1.44 -0.71 -23.83
N TYR A 279 2.23 -1.68 -24.29
CA TYR A 279 3.67 -1.52 -24.46
C TYR A 279 4.09 -1.94 -25.87
N ALA A 280 4.81 -1.05 -26.55
CA ALA A 280 5.34 -1.30 -27.90
C ALA A 280 6.32 -2.49 -27.93
N ASN A 281 7.08 -2.70 -26.85
CA ASN A 281 8.02 -3.81 -26.74
C ASN A 281 7.76 -4.63 -25.45
N ARG A 282 6.99 -5.71 -25.59
CA ARG A 282 6.63 -6.60 -24.47
C ARG A 282 7.83 -7.31 -23.85
N ALA A 283 8.83 -7.68 -24.64
CA ALA A 283 10.02 -8.37 -24.12
C ALA A 283 10.81 -7.48 -23.15
N ARG A 284 11.04 -6.20 -23.51
CA ARG A 284 11.70 -5.24 -22.60
C ARG A 284 10.97 -5.06 -21.28
N VAL A 285 9.64 -5.02 -21.32
CA VAL A 285 8.80 -4.90 -20.13
C VAL A 285 8.91 -6.14 -19.25
N GLN A 286 8.93 -7.34 -19.86
CA GLN A 286 9.14 -8.59 -19.13
C GLN A 286 10.53 -8.64 -18.47
N TYR A 287 11.60 -8.25 -19.18
CA TYR A 287 12.93 -8.17 -18.58
C TYR A 287 12.99 -7.20 -17.41
N LEU A 288 12.37 -6.02 -17.55
CA LEU A 288 12.29 -5.05 -16.46
C LEU A 288 11.47 -5.59 -15.27
N ALA A 289 10.37 -6.30 -15.53
CA ALA A 289 9.59 -6.93 -14.47
C ALA A 289 10.40 -7.99 -13.72
N TYR A 290 11.14 -8.86 -14.41
CA TYR A 290 12.02 -9.85 -13.75
C TYR A 290 13.16 -9.18 -12.97
N PHE A 291 13.74 -8.10 -13.49
CA PHE A 291 14.75 -7.32 -12.78
C PHE A 291 14.20 -6.76 -11.46
N LEU A 292 13.01 -6.17 -11.49
CA LEU A 292 12.34 -5.66 -10.29
C LEU A 292 11.93 -6.77 -9.32
N LEU A 293 11.47 -7.92 -9.83
CA LEU A 293 11.20 -9.10 -9.00
C LEU A 293 12.47 -9.59 -8.29
N ALA A 294 13.61 -9.63 -8.97
CA ALA A 294 14.89 -9.96 -8.33
C ALA A 294 15.26 -8.93 -7.25
N ALA A 295 15.03 -7.63 -7.50
CA ALA A 295 15.23 -6.59 -6.50
C ALA A 295 14.37 -6.80 -5.24
N ILE A 296 13.12 -7.26 -5.39
CA ILE A 296 12.26 -7.59 -4.23
C ILE A 296 12.89 -8.69 -3.36
N ILE A 297 13.40 -9.76 -3.98
CA ILE A 297 14.07 -10.86 -3.27
C ILE A 297 15.28 -10.34 -2.48
N LEU A 298 16.06 -9.45 -3.08
CA LEU A 298 17.27 -8.87 -2.49
C LEU A 298 16.98 -7.70 -1.52
N THR A 299 15.71 -7.37 -1.29
CA THR A 299 15.33 -6.28 -0.38
C THR A 299 14.64 -6.82 0.88
N HIS A 300 13.62 -7.68 0.74
CA HIS A 300 12.89 -8.17 1.91
C HIS A 300 12.07 -9.45 1.65
N THR A 301 12.11 -10.39 2.60
CA THR A 301 11.43 -11.69 2.49
C THR A 301 9.90 -11.60 2.52
N ILE A 302 9.33 -10.77 3.40
CA ILE A 302 7.86 -10.65 3.53
C ILE A 302 7.24 -10.13 2.23
N THR A 303 7.87 -9.12 1.62
CA THR A 303 7.38 -8.55 0.36
C THR A 303 7.54 -9.53 -0.78
N ALA A 304 8.63 -10.31 -0.82
CA ALA A 304 8.81 -11.38 -1.80
C ALA A 304 7.71 -12.45 -1.68
N ALA A 305 7.36 -12.86 -0.45
CA ALA A 305 6.25 -13.78 -0.19
C ALA A 305 4.91 -13.19 -0.68
N CYS A 306 4.65 -11.93 -0.34
CA CYS A 306 3.44 -11.21 -0.73
C CYS A 306 3.30 -11.14 -2.26
N VAL A 307 4.36 -10.79 -2.97
CA VAL A 307 4.36 -10.71 -4.44
C VAL A 307 4.12 -12.08 -5.06
N ALA A 308 4.71 -13.15 -4.50
CA ALA A 308 4.44 -14.51 -4.99
C ALA A 308 2.94 -14.84 -4.89
N VAL A 309 2.32 -14.57 -3.73
CA VAL A 309 0.87 -14.74 -3.53
C VAL A 309 0.08 -13.90 -4.54
N VAL A 310 0.41 -12.62 -4.70
CA VAL A 310 -0.29 -11.72 -5.63
C VAL A 310 -0.20 -12.20 -7.08
N LEU A 311 0.96 -12.70 -7.53
CA LEU A 311 1.12 -13.24 -8.88
C LEU A 311 0.25 -14.48 -9.10
N PHE A 312 0.23 -15.42 -8.16
CA PHE A 312 -0.62 -16.62 -8.26
C PHE A 312 -2.11 -16.30 -8.18
N LEU A 313 -2.52 -15.40 -7.28
CA LEU A 313 -3.92 -14.97 -7.16
C LEU A 313 -4.38 -14.25 -8.43
N THR A 314 -3.54 -13.37 -8.99
CA THR A 314 -3.85 -12.66 -10.24
C THR A 314 -4.01 -13.64 -11.39
N TRP A 315 -3.05 -14.56 -11.56
CA TRP A 315 -3.13 -15.59 -12.59
C TRP A 315 -4.37 -16.48 -12.41
N GLY A 316 -4.62 -16.95 -11.19
CA GLY A 316 -5.77 -17.79 -10.86
C GLY A 316 -7.11 -17.09 -11.09
N ALA A 317 -7.19 -15.80 -10.77
CA ALA A 317 -8.37 -14.97 -11.02
C ALA A 317 -8.64 -14.81 -12.53
N CYS A 318 -7.60 -14.54 -13.33
CA CYS A 318 -7.73 -14.47 -14.80
C CYS A 318 -8.16 -15.82 -15.39
N TRP A 319 -7.55 -16.91 -14.94
CA TRP A 319 -7.88 -18.26 -15.39
C TRP A 319 -9.33 -18.65 -15.03
N LEU A 320 -9.76 -18.37 -13.80
CA LEU A 320 -11.13 -18.62 -13.35
C LEU A 320 -12.13 -17.76 -14.13
N TYR A 321 -11.81 -16.49 -14.37
CA TYR A 321 -12.64 -15.59 -15.15
C TYR A 321 -12.88 -16.11 -16.57
N ASP A 322 -11.84 -16.60 -17.24
CA ASP A 322 -11.95 -17.20 -18.58
C ASP A 322 -12.84 -18.46 -18.59
N ILE A 323 -12.69 -19.33 -17.60
CA ILE A 323 -13.55 -20.54 -17.46
C ILE A 323 -15.01 -20.14 -17.29
N LEU A 324 -15.29 -19.14 -16.46
CA LEU A 324 -16.66 -18.69 -16.19
C LEU A 324 -17.30 -18.00 -17.40
N ARG A 325 -16.53 -17.21 -18.15
CA ARG A 325 -17.05 -16.43 -19.29
C ARG A 325 -17.14 -17.23 -20.59
N TRP A 326 -16.39 -18.32 -20.74
CA TRP A 326 -16.39 -19.19 -21.94
C TRP A 326 -16.32 -18.37 -23.24
N ASP A 327 -15.54 -17.29 -23.18
CA ASP A 327 -15.37 -16.33 -24.26
C ASP A 327 -14.23 -16.81 -25.16
N THR A 328 -14.44 -16.76 -26.48
CA THR A 328 -13.47 -17.21 -27.49
C THR A 328 -12.37 -16.19 -27.73
N ALA A 329 -12.57 -14.93 -27.33
CA ALA A 329 -11.56 -13.86 -27.42
C ALA A 329 -10.67 -13.82 -26.16
N ARG A 330 -9.78 -14.81 -26.00
CA ARG A 330 -8.80 -14.81 -24.90
C ARG A 330 -7.90 -13.58 -24.95
N LYS A 331 -8.04 -12.67 -23.98
CA LYS A 331 -7.02 -11.64 -23.73
C LYS A 331 -5.81 -12.30 -23.07
N VAL A 332 -4.61 -11.86 -23.44
CA VAL A 332 -3.37 -12.32 -22.79
C VAL A 332 -3.40 -11.91 -21.33
N TYR A 333 -3.15 -12.87 -20.42
CA TYR A 333 -3.12 -12.58 -18.99
C TYR A 333 -1.98 -11.61 -18.65
N PRO A 334 -2.22 -10.64 -17.74
CA PRO A 334 -1.17 -9.76 -17.26
C PRO A 334 -0.07 -10.56 -16.54
N VAL A 335 -0.44 -11.66 -15.88
CA VAL A 335 0.48 -12.58 -15.20
C VAL A 335 0.35 -13.99 -15.78
N THR A 336 1.49 -14.60 -16.12
CA THR A 336 1.52 -16.00 -16.59
C THR A 336 1.92 -16.94 -15.45
N LEU A 337 1.45 -18.20 -15.52
CA LEU A 337 1.88 -19.24 -14.58
C LEU A 337 3.40 -19.42 -14.60
N SER A 338 4.03 -19.33 -15.77
CA SER A 338 5.49 -19.41 -15.90
C SER A 338 6.19 -18.30 -15.12
N MET A 339 5.74 -17.05 -15.22
CA MET A 339 6.31 -15.94 -14.45
C MET A 339 6.17 -16.15 -12.95
N ALA A 340 4.97 -16.53 -12.49
CA ALA A 340 4.71 -16.81 -11.08
C ALA A 340 5.57 -17.96 -10.55
N SER A 341 5.69 -19.05 -11.31
CA SER A 341 6.52 -20.21 -10.96
C SER A 341 8.01 -19.90 -10.94
N VAL A 342 8.53 -19.18 -11.95
CA VAL A 342 9.95 -18.77 -11.99
C VAL A 342 10.29 -17.90 -10.79
N PHE A 343 9.42 -16.94 -10.46
CA PHE A 343 9.61 -16.10 -9.28
C PHE A 343 9.59 -16.91 -7.98
N LEU A 344 8.64 -17.83 -7.82
CA LEU A 344 8.55 -18.69 -6.64
C LEU A 344 9.79 -19.58 -6.46
N VAL A 345 10.27 -20.18 -7.55
CA VAL A 345 11.50 -20.99 -7.56
C VAL A 345 12.70 -20.12 -7.17
N ALA A 346 12.79 -18.89 -7.68
CA ALA A 346 13.87 -17.97 -7.31
C ALA A 346 13.81 -17.57 -5.82
N VAL A 347 12.62 -17.28 -5.28
CA VAL A 347 12.41 -16.97 -3.86
C VAL A 347 12.85 -18.14 -2.99
N PHE A 348 12.33 -19.35 -3.23
CA PHE A 348 12.70 -20.52 -2.44
C PHE A 348 14.16 -20.93 -2.63
N GLY A 349 14.70 -20.81 -3.84
CA GLY A 349 16.11 -21.02 -4.11
C GLY A 349 16.99 -20.08 -3.28
N TRP A 350 16.69 -18.79 -3.27
CA TRP A 350 17.43 -17.81 -2.47
C TRP A 350 17.28 -18.07 -0.96
N TRP A 351 16.09 -18.43 -0.50
CA TRP A 351 15.83 -18.72 0.92
C TRP A 351 16.46 -20.01 1.42
N TYR A 352 16.57 -21.02 0.55
CA TYR A 352 17.16 -22.30 0.89
C TYR A 352 18.69 -22.27 0.78
N PHE A 353 19.23 -21.81 -0.35
CA PHE A 353 20.66 -21.93 -0.65
C PHE A 353 21.52 -20.75 -0.19
N VAL A 354 20.93 -19.56 0.01
CA VAL A 354 21.71 -18.33 0.28
C VAL A 354 21.41 -17.75 1.65
N SER A 355 20.14 -17.42 1.92
CA SER A 355 19.79 -16.62 3.10
C SER A 355 19.31 -17.42 4.31
N GLY A 356 19.05 -18.72 4.17
CA GLY A 356 18.60 -19.61 5.26
C GLY A 356 17.16 -19.37 5.75
N HIS A 357 16.39 -18.47 5.13
CA HIS A 357 15.03 -18.11 5.56
C HIS A 357 14.01 -19.24 5.37
N ILE A 358 14.36 -20.31 4.64
CA ILE A 358 13.50 -21.48 4.55
C ILE A 358 13.28 -22.14 5.92
N ALA A 359 14.28 -22.11 6.81
CA ALA A 359 14.17 -22.67 8.15
C ALA A 359 13.17 -21.88 8.99
N VAL A 360 13.24 -20.54 8.91
CA VAL A 360 12.28 -19.62 9.55
C VAL A 360 10.86 -19.90 9.05
N LEU A 361 10.66 -20.08 7.74
CA LEU A 361 9.35 -20.42 7.19
C LEU A 361 8.83 -21.77 7.71
N LEU A 362 9.68 -22.80 7.75
CA LEU A 362 9.30 -24.11 8.28
C LEU A 362 8.92 -24.04 9.76
N ASP A 363 9.64 -23.26 10.56
CA ASP A 363 9.31 -23.06 11.97
C ASP A 363 8.01 -22.28 12.15
N LEU A 364 7.76 -21.25 11.34
CA LEU A 364 6.47 -20.54 11.32
C LEU A 364 5.31 -21.47 10.98
N VAL A 365 5.46 -22.35 10.00
CA VAL A 365 4.44 -23.34 9.62
C VAL A 365 4.22 -24.33 10.76
N ARG A 366 5.28 -24.85 11.37
CA ARG A 366 5.20 -25.77 12.53
C ARG A 366 4.47 -25.15 13.71
N GLN A 367 4.69 -23.86 13.94
CA GLN A 367 4.07 -23.10 15.03
C GLN A 367 2.70 -22.53 14.64
N GLY A 368 2.20 -22.78 13.42
CA GLY A 368 0.88 -22.31 12.99
C GLY A 368 0.77 -20.78 12.86
N PHE A 369 1.89 -20.10 12.58
CA PHE A 369 1.96 -18.63 12.50
C PHE A 369 1.49 -17.92 13.78
N THR A 370 1.75 -18.51 14.96
CA THR A 370 1.40 -17.88 16.24
C THR A 370 2.11 -16.55 16.44
N ARG A 371 1.42 -15.62 17.09
CA ARG A 371 2.00 -14.32 17.48
C ARG A 371 3.23 -14.50 18.37
N ASP A 372 3.23 -15.54 19.19
CA ASP A 372 4.28 -15.85 20.17
C ASP A 372 5.65 -16.10 19.52
N TYR A 373 5.67 -16.50 18.23
CA TYR A 373 6.91 -16.59 17.46
C TYR A 373 7.56 -15.21 17.26
N PHE A 374 6.74 -14.19 17.00
CA PHE A 374 7.22 -12.85 16.66
C PHE A 374 7.43 -11.96 17.88
N VAL A 375 6.76 -12.27 18.99
CA VAL A 375 6.71 -11.39 20.15
C VAL A 375 6.79 -12.22 21.43
N SER A 376 7.90 -12.11 22.16
CA SER A 376 8.00 -12.60 23.53
C SER A 376 7.74 -11.45 24.51
N ASN A 377 6.47 -11.20 24.78
CA ASN A 377 6.08 -10.14 25.72
C ASN A 377 6.01 -10.68 27.16
N PRO A 378 6.32 -9.85 28.17
CA PRO A 378 5.90 -10.14 29.53
C PRO A 378 4.38 -10.29 29.58
N ALA A 379 3.86 -11.19 30.42
CA ALA A 379 2.42 -11.46 30.53
C ALA A 379 1.57 -10.20 30.76
N VAL A 380 2.12 -9.19 31.43
CA VAL A 380 1.49 -7.88 31.66
C VAL A 380 1.22 -7.13 30.35
N VAL A 381 2.15 -7.21 29.39
CA VAL A 381 2.02 -6.57 28.06
C VAL A 381 1.03 -7.35 27.18
N ASP A 382 0.93 -8.67 27.35
CA ASP A 382 -0.07 -9.47 26.63
C ASP A 382 -1.49 -9.36 27.19
N ALA A 383 -1.63 -9.00 28.47
CA ALA A 383 -2.90 -8.61 29.05
C ALA A 383 -3.37 -7.22 28.58
N TYR A 384 -2.45 -6.36 28.15
CA TYR A 384 -2.72 -4.96 27.79
C TYR A 384 -3.80 -4.77 26.72
N PRO A 385 -3.86 -5.54 25.61
CA PRO A 385 -4.95 -5.43 24.65
C PRO A 385 -6.35 -5.72 25.23
N GLY A 386 -6.44 -6.51 26.30
CA GLY A 386 -7.70 -6.73 27.03
C GLY A 386 -8.08 -5.57 27.96
N LEU A 387 -7.13 -4.70 28.30
CA LEU A 387 -7.33 -3.51 29.12
C LEU A 387 -7.72 -2.28 28.29
N VAL A 388 -7.36 -2.25 26.99
CA VAL A 388 -7.74 -1.15 26.10
C VAL A 388 -9.24 -1.21 25.81
N PRO A 389 -10.01 -0.13 26.07
CA PRO A 389 -11.43 -0.10 25.76
C PRO A 389 -11.72 -0.44 24.30
N VAL A 390 -12.80 -1.19 24.03
CA VAL A 390 -13.16 -1.62 22.66
C VAL A 390 -13.29 -0.43 21.71
N ALA A 391 -13.84 0.69 22.18
CA ALA A 391 -13.97 1.91 21.38
C ALA A 391 -12.61 2.44 20.90
N GLU A 392 -11.59 2.42 21.76
CA GLU A 392 -10.23 2.84 21.41
C GLU A 392 -9.58 1.84 20.43
N GLN A 393 -9.79 0.54 20.63
CA GLN A 393 -9.28 -0.46 19.68
C GLN A 393 -9.92 -0.29 18.29
N ILE A 394 -11.22 -0.02 18.22
CA ILE A 394 -11.91 0.28 16.96
C ILE A 394 -11.32 1.55 16.34
N PHE A 395 -11.20 2.63 17.11
CA PHE A 395 -10.65 3.90 16.64
C PHE A 395 -9.24 3.74 16.06
N ASN A 396 -8.37 2.97 16.72
CA ASN A 396 -7.00 2.74 16.27
C ASN A 396 -6.92 1.95 14.94
N ASN A 397 -7.95 1.16 14.62
CA ASN A 397 -7.97 0.31 13.42
C ASN A 397 -8.94 0.80 12.34
N ILE A 398 -9.79 1.79 12.63
CA ILE A 398 -10.90 2.19 11.74
C ILE A 398 -10.38 2.69 10.39
N GLY A 399 -9.26 3.40 10.35
CA GLY A 399 -8.66 3.89 9.11
C GLY A 399 -8.31 2.76 8.14
N MET A 400 -7.66 1.70 8.63
CA MET A 400 -7.33 0.50 7.85
C MET A 400 -8.59 -0.24 7.41
N PHE A 401 -9.54 -0.39 8.34
CA PHE A 401 -10.78 -1.10 8.05
C PHE A 401 -11.64 -0.40 7.01
N LEU A 402 -11.80 0.92 7.10
CA LEU A 402 -12.50 1.71 6.08
C LEU A 402 -11.81 1.62 4.73
N PHE A 403 -10.48 1.66 4.69
CA PHE A 403 -9.70 1.51 3.45
C PHE A 403 -10.00 0.15 2.77
N PHE A 404 -9.96 -0.95 3.52
CA PHE A 404 -10.29 -2.28 2.98
C PHE A 404 -11.76 -2.43 2.58
N THR A 405 -12.67 -1.86 3.38
CA THR A 405 -14.12 -1.85 3.09
C THR A 405 -14.40 -1.19 1.75
N LEU A 406 -13.83 0.00 1.51
CA LEU A 406 -13.97 0.71 0.25
C LEU A 406 -13.37 -0.09 -0.91
N SER A 407 -12.21 -0.74 -0.71
CA SER A 407 -11.57 -1.55 -1.76
C SER A 407 -12.41 -2.76 -2.21
N LEU A 408 -13.31 -3.28 -1.36
CA LEU A 408 -14.23 -4.37 -1.73
C LEU A 408 -15.37 -3.90 -2.62
N ILE A 409 -15.72 -2.62 -2.58
CA ILE A 409 -16.78 -2.03 -3.40
C ILE A 409 -16.23 -1.69 -4.79
N GLY A 410 -14.98 -1.22 -4.87
CA GLY A 410 -14.31 -0.77 -6.09
C GLY A 410 -13.87 0.68 -5.98
#